data_AF-A0A831S0H5-F1
#
_entry.id   AF-A0A831S0H5-F1
#
_cell.length_a   1.000
_cell.length_b   1.000
_cell.length_c   1.000
_cell.angle_alpha   90.00
_cell.angle_beta   90.00
_cell.angle_gamma   90.00
#
_symmetry.space_group_name_H-M   'P 1'
#
loop_
_entity.id
_entity.type
_entity.pdbx_description
1 polymer ?
#
loop_
_entity_poly.entity_id
_entity_poly.type
_entity_poly.pdbx_seq_one_letter_code
_entity_poly.pdbx_strand_id
1 'polypeptide(L)' 'LQYRGRLDASRKEAAPEDARRDLFEAMKQVAETGKGPEDQIPSMGCSIKWLGE' A
#
# COMPACT_ATOMS: atom_id res chain seq x y z
N LEU A 1 -1.78 6.22 12.32
CA LEU A 1 -2.10 5.46 11.09
C LEU A 1 -1.06 5.81 10.02
N GLN A 2 0.00 5.03 9.88
CA GLN A 2 0.96 5.22 8.80
C GLN A 2 1.01 3.94 7.97
N TYR A 3 0.36 3.99 6.80
CA TYR A 3 0.57 3.05 5.72
C TYR A 3 1.01 3.84 4.50
N ARG A 4 2.16 3.47 3.94
CA ARG A 4 2.84 4.09 2.79
C ARG A 4 3.26 3.01 1.79
N GLY A 5 2.58 1.86 1.86
CA GLY A 5 2.82 0.70 1.01
C GLY A 5 2.24 0.83 -0.39
N ARG A 6 2.39 -0.22 -1.20
CA ARG A 6 1.71 -0.35 -2.50
C ARG A 6 0.22 -0.58 -2.32
N LEU A 7 -0.57 -0.27 -3.33
CA LEU A 7 -2.01 -0.56 -3.29
C LEU A 7 -2.28 -2.07 -3.34
N ASP A 8 -1.58 -2.77 -4.25
CA ASP A 8 -1.64 -4.22 -4.44
C ASP A 8 -0.30 -4.78 -4.95
N ALA A 9 -0.27 -6.10 -5.17
CA ALA A 9 0.87 -6.80 -5.75
C ALA A 9 0.92 -6.74 -7.29
N SER A 10 -0.12 -6.20 -7.94
CA SER A 10 -0.17 -6.08 -9.40
C SER A 10 0.84 -5.04 -9.87
N ARG A 11 1.35 -5.21 -11.09
CA ARG A 11 2.19 -4.20 -11.74
C ARG A 11 1.60 -3.89 -13.10
N LYS A 12 2.30 -4.28 -14.16
CA LYS A 12 1.78 -4.21 -15.53
C LYS A 12 0.74 -5.32 -15.78
N GLU A 13 0.87 -6.42 -15.06
CA GLU A 13 0.05 -7.63 -15.20
C GLU A 13 -0.90 -7.74 -14.01
N ALA A 14 -2.04 -8.40 -14.26
CA ALA A 14 -2.99 -8.74 -13.21
C ALA A 14 -2.29 -9.54 -12.10
N ALA A 15 -2.63 -9.24 -10.86
CA ALA A 15 -2.12 -10.02 -9.75
C ALA A 15 -2.67 -11.46 -9.80
N PRO A 16 -1.91 -12.45 -9.34
CA PRO A 16 -2.41 -13.80 -9.10
C PRO A 16 -3.68 -13.78 -8.23
N GLU A 17 -4.55 -14.79 -8.37
CA GLU A 17 -5.78 -14.88 -7.55
C GLU A 17 -5.49 -14.94 -6.05
N ASP A 18 -4.34 -15.48 -5.66
CA ASP A 18 -3.87 -15.61 -4.28
C ASP A 18 -3.00 -14.42 -3.82
N ALA A 19 -2.97 -13.34 -4.60
CA ALA A 19 -2.19 -12.16 -4.26
C ALA A 19 -2.63 -11.56 -2.92
N ARG A 20 -1.63 -11.35 -2.04
CA ARG A 20 -1.85 -10.77 -0.72
C ARG A 20 -2.47 -9.37 -0.82
N ARG A 21 -3.54 -9.14 -0.06
CA ARG A 21 -4.23 -7.85 0.07
C ARG A 21 -3.51 -6.95 1.08
N ASP A 22 -2.34 -6.42 0.70
CA ASP A 22 -1.42 -5.73 1.61
C ASP A 22 -2.07 -4.56 2.38
N LEU A 23 -2.77 -3.68 1.67
CA LEU A 23 -3.50 -2.55 2.28
C LEU A 23 -4.56 -3.03 3.28
N PHE A 24 -5.29 -4.10 2.95
CA PHE A 24 -6.35 -4.63 3.82
C PHE A 24 -5.78 -5.16 5.13
N GLU A 25 -4.74 -5.99 5.06
CA GLU A 25 -4.08 -6.54 6.24
C GLU A 25 -3.45 -5.44 7.11
N ALA A 26 -2.84 -4.43 6.48
CA ALA A 26 -2.29 -3.28 7.20
C ALA A 26 -3.38 -2.49 7.93
N MET A 27 -4.53 -2.23 7.29
CA MET A 27 -5.63 -1.51 7.94
C MET A 27 -6.29 -2.34 9.05
N LYS A 28 -6.39 -3.66 8.86
CA LYS A 28 -6.84 -4.58 9.92
C LYS A 28 -5.92 -4.51 11.13
N GLN A 29 -4.60 -4.60 10.94
CA GLN A 29 -3.62 -4.46 12.03
C GLN A 29 -3.78 -3.12 12.77
N VAL A 30 -3.96 -2.02 12.04
CA VAL A 30 -4.15 -0.72 12.69
C VAL A 30 -5.46 -0.66 13.47
N ALA A 31 -6.55 -1.21 12.93
CA ALA A 31 -7.82 -1.26 13.64
C ALA A 31 -7.73 -2.08 14.93
N GLU A 32 -7.00 -3.20 14.91
CA GLU A 32 -6.86 -4.11 16.06
C GLU A 32 -5.85 -3.61 17.11
N THR A 33 -4.77 -2.94 16.69
CA THR A 33 -3.62 -2.67 17.55
C THR A 33 -3.28 -1.18 17.71
N GLY A 34 -3.87 -0.31 16.89
CA GLY A 34 -3.49 1.10 16.76
C GLY A 34 -2.14 1.34 16.08
N LYS A 35 -1.40 0.28 15.71
CA LYS A 35 -0.06 0.34 15.13
C LYS A 35 -0.09 -0.03 13.65
N GLY A 36 0.72 0.66 12.85
CA GLY A 36 0.94 0.32 11.45
C GLY A 36 1.93 -0.83 11.27
N PRO A 37 1.99 -1.44 10.07
CA PRO A 37 3.00 -2.44 9.75
C PRO A 37 4.41 -1.84 9.79
N GLU A 38 5.37 -2.60 10.33
CA GLU A 38 6.79 -2.21 10.41
C GLU A 38 7.44 -2.29 9.03
N ASP A 39 7.20 -3.38 8.32
CA ASP A 39 7.68 -3.59 6.96
C ASP A 39 6.69 -3.03 5.94
N GLN A 40 7.16 -2.08 5.12
CA GLN A 40 6.35 -1.46 4.08
C GLN A 40 7.16 -1.35 2.80
N ILE A 41 6.62 -1.90 1.71
CA ILE A 41 7.23 -1.76 0.39
C ILE A 41 6.79 -0.41 -0.19
N PRO A 42 7.72 0.49 -0.56
CA PRO A 42 7.35 1.78 -1.14
C PRO A 42 6.36 1.64 -2.28
N SER A 43 5.39 2.55 -2.29
CA SER A 43 4.41 2.65 -3.36
C SER A 43 5.08 2.88 -4.73
N MET A 44 4.33 2.63 -5.79
CA MET A 44 4.75 2.84 -7.17
C MET A 44 3.70 3.66 -7.90
N GLY A 45 4.13 4.55 -8.80
CA GLY A 45 3.23 5.33 -9.62
C GLY A 45 3.93 6.51 -10.27
N CYS A 46 3.17 7.26 -11.06
CA CYS A 46 3.64 8.54 -11.58
C CYS A 46 3.98 9.49 -10.42
N SER A 47 5.04 10.27 -10.59
CA SER A 47 5.32 11.37 -9.66
C SER A 47 4.13 12.31 -9.58
N ILE A 48 3.87 12.85 -8.38
CA ILE A 48 2.86 13.87 -8.14
C ILE A 48 3.13 15.04 -9.10
N LYS A 49 2.06 15.50 -9.77
CA LYS A 49 2.11 16.69 -10.62
C LYS A 49 1.81 17.90 -9.74
N TRP A 50 2.87 18.61 -9.37
CA TRP A 50 2.77 19.83 -8.58
C TRP A 50 2.37 21.00 -9.47
N LEU A 51 1.46 21.84 -8.98
CA LEU A 51 1.19 23.14 -9.59
C LEU A 51 2.43 24.03 -9.40
N GLY A 52 2.88 24.71 -10.47
CA GLY A 52 3.89 25.75 -10.37
C GLY A 52 3.29 27.03 -9.79
N GLU A 53 4.16 27.91 -9.29
CA GLU A 53 3.77 29.26 -8.84
C GLU A 53 3.23 30.10 -10.01
#